data_AF-A0A150R1J5-F1
#
_entry.id   AF-A0A150R1J5-F1
#
_cell.length_a   1.000
_cell.length_b   1.000
_cell.length_c   1.000
_cell.angle_alpha   90.00
_cell.angle_beta   90.00
_cell.angle_gamma   90.00
#
_symmetry.space_group_name_H-M   'P 1'
#
loop_
_entity.id
_entity.type
_entity.pdbx_description
1 polymer ?
#
loop_
_entity_poly.entity_id
_entity_poly.type
_entity_poly.pdbx_seq_one_letter_code
_entity_poly.pdbx_strand_id
1 'polypeptide(L)'
;MTARIARGAAAAALLLLGGAGCDPAGEPLPTDAVEARQAVRNGTPATEDAAVVGIAVGGEVGCTGVLIRPRVVLTAAHCLAGHRPDTALVGLSAAEGVHVGIARAWSSPDYRAGAAEHDIGLLLLREPLDVAPVPLRAQPLTDEDDGRSVRFVGFGREDPEERGDARRMQGTAVLGELGALTFSLTPSPSSACSGDSGGPVFGAGGGGEVLLGLISRGDEACAERASAVRIDAHLGGFIEPLLAAIEQTGGEPGEPCVEPGNCASGLCVSPEDAPSFPYCSRACGGPADCPASMRCEGGAQGTAQCRYARPSPGAIGAPCERDEACEFGMCARFEGELDGEEGPTCSALCFPEDPEPCPHGGVCSPAAGAARAHG
;
A
#
# COMPACT_ATOMS: atom_id res chain seq x y z
N MET A 1 -83.48 -14.59 61.68
CA MET A 1 -82.43 -15.48 62.23
C MET A 1 -81.06 -14.87 61.98
N THR A 2 -80.05 -15.32 62.73
CA THR A 2 -78.57 -15.20 62.55
C THR A 2 -78.01 -14.77 61.18
N ALA A 3 -76.88 -14.05 61.05
CA ALA A 3 -75.99 -13.39 62.04
C ALA A 3 -74.89 -12.48 61.38
N ARG A 4 -74.31 -11.54 62.16
CA ARG A 4 -72.90 -11.01 62.21
C ARG A 4 -72.10 -10.79 60.90
N ILE A 5 -71.66 -9.56 60.54
CA ILE A 5 -70.37 -8.87 60.92
C ILE A 5 -69.11 -9.58 60.35
N ALA A 6 -68.12 -8.98 59.65
CA ALA A 6 -67.87 -7.64 59.01
C ALA A 6 -66.63 -7.81 58.04
N ARG A 7 -65.72 -6.88 57.63
CA ARG A 7 -65.34 -5.46 57.94
C ARG A 7 -64.34 -4.91 56.88
N GLY A 8 -64.32 -3.60 56.58
CA GLY A 8 -63.29 -2.87 55.77
C GLY A 8 -63.92 -1.75 54.90
N ALA A 9 -63.48 -0.48 54.80
CA ALA A 9 -62.17 0.22 54.80
C ALA A 9 -61.49 0.27 53.39
N ALA A 10 -61.12 1.44 52.82
CA ALA A 10 -61.30 2.84 53.26
C ALA A 10 -61.24 3.88 52.10
N ALA A 11 -61.73 5.10 52.40
CA ALA A 11 -61.48 6.43 51.80
C ALA A 11 -61.20 6.62 50.28
N ALA A 12 -61.94 7.56 49.67
CA ALA A 12 -61.63 8.17 48.37
C ALA A 12 -60.79 9.46 48.53
N ALA A 13 -60.06 9.84 47.48
CA ALA A 13 -59.36 11.13 47.37
C ALA A 13 -60.18 12.16 46.56
N LEU A 14 -59.96 13.45 46.83
CA LEU A 14 -60.80 14.56 46.35
C LEU A 14 -60.21 15.29 45.12
N LEU A 15 -61.07 15.90 44.30
CA LEU A 15 -60.67 16.82 43.24
C LEU A 15 -60.29 18.19 43.82
N LEU A 16 -59.28 18.84 43.23
CA LEU A 16 -59.15 20.30 43.15
C LEU A 16 -58.63 20.70 41.76
N LEU A 17 -58.98 21.91 41.31
CA LEU A 17 -58.68 22.40 39.95
C LEU A 17 -57.37 23.18 39.92
N GLY A 18 -56.66 23.10 38.78
CA GLY A 18 -55.60 24.04 38.40
C GLY A 18 -55.94 24.70 37.08
N GLY A 19 -55.90 26.04 37.01
CA GLY A 19 -56.06 26.80 35.78
C GLY A 19 -54.70 27.07 35.11
N ALA A 20 -54.62 26.93 33.79
CA ALA A 20 -53.39 27.18 33.05
C ALA A 20 -53.15 28.70 32.85
N GLY A 21 -51.94 29.15 33.20
CA GLY A 21 -51.40 30.44 32.75
C GLY A 21 -50.80 30.33 31.33
N CYS A 22 -50.46 31.47 30.74
CA CYS A 22 -49.76 31.52 29.45
C CYS A 22 -48.23 31.54 29.65
N ASP A 23 -47.50 30.85 28.77
CA ASP A 23 -46.09 31.09 28.50
C ASP A 23 -45.92 31.47 27.02
N PRO A 24 -44.98 32.36 26.66
CA PRO A 24 -44.80 32.81 25.29
C PRO A 24 -44.05 31.77 24.45
N ALA A 25 -44.34 31.72 23.14
CA ALA A 25 -43.58 30.91 22.21
C ALA A 25 -42.13 31.42 22.10
N GLY A 26 -41.15 30.56 22.35
CA GLY A 26 -39.75 30.84 22.06
C GLY A 26 -39.49 30.87 20.55
N GLU A 27 -38.66 31.80 20.10
CA GLU A 27 -38.23 31.87 18.70
C GLU A 27 -37.35 30.65 18.34
N PRO A 28 -37.55 30.01 17.17
CA PRO A 28 -36.67 28.96 16.71
C PRO A 28 -35.30 29.56 16.36
N LEU A 29 -34.23 29.04 16.96
CA LEU A 29 -32.86 29.39 16.59
C LEU A 29 -32.59 29.01 15.12
N PRO A 30 -31.88 29.85 14.34
CA PRO A 30 -31.61 29.58 12.93
C PRO A 30 -30.68 28.37 12.77
N THR A 31 -31.19 27.30 12.17
CA THR A 31 -30.45 26.07 11.88
C THR A 31 -29.67 26.16 10.57
N ASP A 32 -28.67 27.04 10.52
CA ASP A 32 -27.74 27.18 9.37
C ASP A 32 -26.29 27.31 9.85
N ALA A 33 -25.79 26.23 10.45
CA ALA A 33 -24.36 26.03 10.76
C ALA A 33 -24.02 24.53 10.77
N VAL A 34 -24.51 23.77 9.78
CA VAL A 34 -24.02 22.41 9.53
C VAL A 34 -22.70 22.52 8.77
N GLU A 35 -21.62 22.79 9.51
CA GLU A 35 -20.28 22.51 9.01
C GLU A 35 -20.18 21.01 8.75
N ALA A 36 -20.17 20.62 7.48
CA ALA A 36 -19.96 19.24 7.08
C ALA A 36 -18.58 18.81 7.57
N ARG A 37 -18.55 17.93 8.59
CA ARG A 37 -17.33 17.29 9.07
C ARG A 37 -16.67 16.57 7.91
N GLN A 38 -15.36 16.73 7.80
CA GLN A 38 -14.68 16.61 6.52
C GLN A 38 -13.39 15.79 6.68
N ALA A 39 -13.13 14.97 5.66
CA ALA A 39 -11.96 14.11 5.55
C ALA A 39 -10.64 14.91 5.71
N VAL A 40 -9.59 14.26 6.23
CA VAL A 40 -8.47 14.89 6.95
C VAL A 40 -8.96 15.81 8.08
N ARG A 41 -8.68 15.45 9.35
CA ARG A 41 -9.17 16.24 10.49
C ARG A 41 -8.64 17.66 10.44
N ASN A 42 -9.50 18.65 10.64
CA ASN A 42 -9.18 20.08 10.43
C ASN A 42 -8.56 20.37 9.03
N GLY A 43 -8.99 19.63 8.00
CA GLY A 43 -8.52 19.77 6.62
C GLY A 43 -9.40 20.66 5.74
N THR A 44 -9.00 20.83 4.48
CA THR A 44 -9.76 21.55 3.43
C THR A 44 -9.73 20.77 2.11
N PRO A 45 -10.68 20.95 1.18
CA PRO A 45 -10.68 20.25 -0.10
C PRO A 45 -9.42 20.52 -0.94
N ALA A 46 -8.79 19.45 -1.41
CA ALA A 46 -7.53 19.50 -2.16
C ALA A 46 -7.80 19.50 -3.67
N THR A 47 -8.31 20.62 -4.19
CA THR A 47 -8.74 20.73 -5.60
C THR A 47 -7.56 20.58 -6.58
N GLU A 48 -6.44 21.24 -6.31
CA GLU A 48 -5.30 21.33 -7.23
C GLU A 48 -4.39 20.09 -7.23
N ASP A 49 -4.45 19.25 -6.19
CA ASP A 49 -3.59 18.08 -5.99
C ASP A 49 -3.96 16.88 -6.87
N ALA A 50 -4.19 17.10 -8.17
CA ALA A 50 -4.64 16.11 -9.13
C ALA A 50 -3.77 14.83 -9.22
N ALA A 51 -2.49 14.94 -8.85
CA ALA A 51 -1.55 13.82 -8.78
C ALA A 51 -1.80 12.86 -7.61
N VAL A 52 -2.64 13.24 -6.65
CA VAL A 52 -2.97 12.42 -5.47
C VAL A 52 -4.30 11.72 -5.73
N VAL A 53 -4.29 10.40 -5.57
CA VAL A 53 -5.34 9.47 -6.04
C VAL A 53 -5.84 8.59 -4.89
N GLY A 54 -7.12 8.22 -4.94
CA GLY A 54 -7.69 7.24 -4.02
C GLY A 54 -7.35 5.83 -4.49
N ILE A 55 -6.89 4.95 -3.61
CA ILE A 55 -6.60 3.54 -3.93
C ILE A 55 -7.83 2.70 -3.54
N ALA A 56 -8.38 1.99 -4.52
CA ALA A 56 -9.70 1.37 -4.41
C ALA A 56 -9.70 -0.16 -4.62
N VAL A 57 -10.61 -0.82 -3.90
CA VAL A 57 -10.98 -2.23 -4.08
C VAL A 57 -12.47 -2.28 -4.38
N GLY A 58 -12.86 -2.80 -5.55
CA GLY A 58 -14.26 -2.85 -5.99
C GLY A 58 -14.91 -1.48 -6.21
N GLY A 59 -14.12 -0.41 -6.30
CA GLY A 59 -14.58 0.98 -6.33
C GLY A 59 -14.74 1.65 -4.96
N GLU A 60 -14.51 0.94 -3.84
CA GLU A 60 -14.43 1.54 -2.51
C GLU A 60 -12.99 1.99 -2.23
N VAL A 61 -12.77 3.30 -2.06
CA VAL A 61 -11.47 3.89 -1.74
C VAL A 61 -11.13 3.67 -0.27
N GLY A 62 -10.07 2.91 0.00
CA GLY A 62 -9.60 2.56 1.36
C GLY A 62 -8.21 3.10 1.73
N CYS A 63 -7.44 3.61 0.75
CA CYS A 63 -6.13 4.23 0.94
C CYS A 63 -5.93 5.40 -0.03
N THR A 64 -4.81 6.10 0.09
CA THR A 64 -4.33 7.15 -0.82
C THR A 64 -3.04 6.71 -1.53
N GLY A 65 -2.75 7.28 -2.71
CA GLY A 65 -1.44 7.22 -3.35
C GLY A 65 -1.10 8.52 -4.08
N VAL A 66 0.14 8.65 -4.55
CA VAL A 66 0.67 9.82 -5.25
C VAL A 66 1.40 9.45 -6.54
N LEU A 67 1.05 10.11 -7.65
CA LEU A 67 1.62 9.92 -8.98
C LEU A 67 3.03 10.52 -9.07
N ILE A 68 4.04 9.69 -9.37
CA ILE A 68 5.47 10.05 -9.47
C ILE A 68 6.07 9.88 -10.87
N ARG A 69 5.33 9.21 -11.76
CA ARG A 69 5.46 9.18 -13.23
C ARG A 69 4.06 9.06 -13.83
N PRO A 70 3.81 9.36 -15.13
CA PRO A 70 2.46 9.33 -15.70
C PRO A 70 1.66 8.03 -15.49
N ARG A 71 2.32 6.89 -15.25
CA ARG A 71 1.69 5.60 -14.89
C ARG A 71 2.08 5.03 -13.53
N VAL A 72 2.96 5.68 -12.76
CA VAL A 72 3.51 5.12 -11.52
C VAL A 72 3.02 5.92 -10.32
N VAL A 73 2.35 5.23 -9.41
CA VAL A 73 1.80 5.77 -8.17
C VAL A 73 2.50 5.11 -6.98
N LEU A 74 3.01 5.89 -6.04
CA LEU A 74 3.45 5.38 -4.73
C LEU A 74 2.27 5.35 -3.75
N THR A 75 2.29 4.40 -2.82
CA THR A 75 1.33 4.25 -1.71
C THR A 75 2.03 3.51 -0.55
N ALA A 76 1.32 3.12 0.51
CA ALA A 76 1.89 2.32 1.59
C ALA A 76 1.87 0.82 1.24
N ALA A 77 2.79 0.03 1.80
CA ALA A 77 2.88 -1.40 1.52
C ALA A 77 1.64 -2.16 2.05
N HIS A 78 1.11 -1.75 3.20
CA HIS A 78 -0.09 -2.35 3.81
C HIS A 78 -1.35 -2.14 2.97
N CYS A 79 -1.45 -1.05 2.19
CA CYS A 79 -2.55 -0.80 1.26
C CYS A 79 -2.61 -1.80 0.08
N LEU A 80 -1.58 -2.63 -0.07
CA LEU A 80 -1.49 -3.69 -1.10
C LEU A 80 -1.60 -5.10 -0.49
N ALA A 81 -1.66 -5.20 0.84
CA ALA A 81 -1.66 -6.46 1.57
C ALA A 81 -3.08 -7.03 1.77
N GLY A 82 -3.22 -8.35 1.68
CA GLY A 82 -4.51 -9.05 1.81
C GLY A 82 -5.38 -8.91 0.55
N HIS A 83 -5.81 -7.70 0.21
CA HIS A 83 -6.61 -7.42 -0.99
C HIS A 83 -5.83 -6.49 -1.92
N ARG A 84 -5.52 -6.96 -3.13
CA ARG A 84 -4.84 -6.14 -4.14
C ARG A 84 -5.85 -5.13 -4.75
N PRO A 85 -5.55 -3.82 -4.76
CA PRO A 85 -6.43 -2.83 -5.39
C PRO A 85 -6.50 -3.02 -6.92
N ASP A 86 -7.70 -2.89 -7.46
CA ASP A 86 -7.97 -3.03 -8.90
C ASP A 86 -7.96 -1.69 -9.65
N THR A 87 -8.22 -0.58 -8.94
CA THR A 87 -8.39 0.75 -9.53
C THR A 87 -7.81 1.86 -8.64
N ALA A 88 -7.45 2.98 -9.27
CA ALA A 88 -7.13 4.24 -8.62
C ALA A 88 -8.16 5.31 -9.03
N LEU A 89 -8.77 5.98 -8.06
CA LEU A 89 -9.67 7.11 -8.25
C LEU A 89 -8.86 8.38 -8.56
N VAL A 90 -9.02 8.89 -9.78
CA VAL A 90 -8.44 10.14 -10.26
C VAL A 90 -9.53 11.21 -10.30
N GLY A 91 -9.52 12.13 -9.33
CA GLY A 91 -10.49 13.22 -9.21
C GLY A 91 -10.56 13.78 -7.78
N LEU A 92 -11.47 14.73 -7.55
CA LEU A 92 -11.70 15.29 -6.21
C LEU A 92 -12.54 14.36 -5.32
N SER A 93 -13.45 13.58 -5.91
CA SER A 93 -14.31 12.62 -5.20
C SER A 93 -14.76 11.49 -6.12
N ALA A 94 -15.42 10.47 -5.56
CA ALA A 94 -16.03 9.39 -6.35
C ALA A 94 -17.09 9.88 -7.36
N ALA A 95 -17.74 11.02 -7.10
CA ALA A 95 -18.72 11.65 -7.99
C ALA A 95 -18.10 12.60 -9.04
N GLU A 96 -16.88 13.10 -8.79
CA GLU A 96 -16.16 14.08 -9.62
C GLU A 96 -14.95 13.48 -10.35
N GLY A 97 -14.71 12.18 -10.20
CA GLY A 97 -13.51 11.49 -10.67
C GLY A 97 -13.78 10.23 -11.50
N VAL A 98 -12.70 9.60 -11.97
CA VAL A 98 -12.72 8.37 -12.76
C VAL A 98 -11.84 7.30 -12.12
N HIS A 99 -12.27 6.04 -12.18
CA HIS A 99 -11.47 4.91 -11.73
C HIS A 99 -10.58 4.40 -12.87
N VAL A 100 -9.27 4.55 -12.73
CA VAL A 100 -8.26 4.08 -13.70
C VAL A 100 -7.72 2.73 -13.23
N GLY A 101 -7.75 1.73 -14.12
CA GLY A 101 -7.39 0.36 -13.78
C GLY A 101 -5.89 0.19 -13.46
N ILE A 102 -5.59 -0.58 -12.43
CA ILE A 102 -4.24 -0.98 -12.03
C ILE A 102 -3.79 -2.17 -12.89
N ALA A 103 -2.54 -2.13 -13.35
CA ALA A 103 -1.90 -3.18 -14.15
C ALA A 103 -1.07 -4.14 -13.26
N ARG A 104 -0.28 -3.58 -12.34
CA ARG A 104 0.55 -4.31 -11.37
C ARG A 104 0.72 -3.53 -10.06
N ALA A 105 1.05 -4.25 -8.99
CA ALA A 105 1.29 -3.74 -7.65
C ALA A 105 2.47 -4.46 -7.02
N TRP A 106 3.35 -3.72 -6.32
CA TRP A 106 4.49 -4.24 -5.57
C TRP A 106 4.54 -3.57 -4.20
N SER A 107 4.58 -4.36 -3.12
CA SER A 107 5.00 -3.88 -1.80
C SER A 107 6.53 -3.90 -1.71
N SER A 108 7.12 -3.11 -0.82
CA SER A 108 8.51 -3.34 -0.40
C SER A 108 8.63 -4.77 0.13
N PRO A 109 9.59 -5.58 -0.34
CA PRO A 109 9.73 -6.97 0.08
C PRO A 109 10.25 -7.12 1.52
N ASP A 110 10.92 -6.08 2.04
CA ASP A 110 11.29 -5.96 3.45
C ASP A 110 10.08 -5.74 4.38
N TYR A 111 8.94 -5.28 3.84
CA TYR A 111 7.77 -4.91 4.61
C TYR A 111 7.27 -6.09 5.47
N ARG A 112 7.17 -5.86 6.78
CA ARG A 112 6.59 -6.82 7.72
C ARG A 112 5.24 -6.28 8.20
N ALA A 113 4.22 -7.12 8.18
CA ALA A 113 2.85 -6.71 8.45
C ALA A 113 2.73 -6.01 9.82
N GLY A 114 2.35 -4.72 9.79
CA GLY A 114 2.24 -3.89 11.00
C GLY A 114 3.51 -3.13 11.40
N ALA A 115 4.65 -3.31 10.75
CA ALA A 115 5.82 -2.42 10.86
C ALA A 115 5.57 -1.10 10.11
N ALA A 116 6.19 0.01 10.54
CA ALA A 116 6.16 1.28 9.79
C ALA A 116 7.37 1.38 8.83
N GLU A 117 8.45 0.70 9.19
CA GLU A 117 9.65 0.47 8.42
C GLU A 117 9.31 -0.29 7.12
N HIS A 118 9.80 0.22 5.98
CA HIS A 118 9.52 -0.33 4.66
C HIS A 118 8.03 -0.41 4.28
N ASP A 119 7.13 0.34 4.95
CA ASP A 119 5.71 0.43 4.58
C ASP A 119 5.48 1.31 3.34
N ILE A 120 6.16 0.98 2.25
CA ILE A 120 6.12 1.64 0.94
C ILE A 120 5.73 0.63 -0.14
N GLY A 121 4.83 1.04 -1.03
CA GLY A 121 4.34 0.27 -2.16
C GLY A 121 4.29 1.10 -3.45
N LEU A 122 4.27 0.42 -4.58
CA LEU A 122 4.26 1.00 -5.91
C LEU A 122 3.17 0.33 -6.77
N LEU A 123 2.43 1.15 -7.50
CA LEU A 123 1.37 0.75 -8.42
C LEU A 123 1.72 1.21 -9.85
N LEU A 124 1.56 0.32 -10.81
CA LEU A 124 1.59 0.67 -12.24
C LEU A 124 0.16 0.71 -12.77
N LEU A 125 -0.27 1.86 -13.28
CA LEU A 125 -1.55 2.07 -13.95
C LEU A 125 -1.54 1.50 -15.37
N ARG A 126 -2.70 1.07 -15.86
CA ARG A 126 -2.88 0.56 -17.24
C ARG A 126 -2.67 1.63 -18.29
N GLU A 127 -3.03 2.87 -17.98
CA GLU A 127 -3.02 4.01 -18.90
C GLU A 127 -2.32 5.21 -18.22
N PRO A 128 -1.63 6.08 -18.98
CA PRO A 128 -1.00 7.27 -18.43
C PRO A 128 -2.04 8.34 -18.08
N LEU A 129 -1.86 8.99 -16.93
CA LEU A 129 -2.63 10.17 -16.55
C LEU A 129 -2.03 11.42 -17.19
N ASP A 130 -2.86 12.29 -17.74
CA ASP A 130 -2.48 13.65 -18.18
C ASP A 130 -2.42 14.60 -16.98
N VAL A 131 -1.53 14.26 -16.04
CA VAL A 131 -1.35 14.93 -14.75
C VAL A 131 0.14 15.04 -14.48
N ALA A 132 0.60 16.23 -14.08
CA ALA A 132 1.99 16.48 -13.72
C ALA A 132 2.41 15.61 -12.51
N PRO A 133 3.39 14.69 -12.65
CA PRO A 133 3.81 13.86 -11.53
C PRO A 133 4.60 14.64 -10.48
N VAL A 134 4.48 14.22 -9.23
CA VAL A 134 5.14 14.84 -8.07
C VAL A 134 6.65 14.56 -8.08
N PRO A 135 7.51 15.59 -7.89
CA PRO A 135 8.94 15.40 -7.73
C PRO A 135 9.30 14.81 -6.35
N LEU A 136 10.22 13.84 -6.34
CA LEU A 136 10.73 13.19 -5.12
C LEU A 136 11.81 14.03 -4.42
N ARG A 137 11.84 14.03 -3.08
CA ARG A 137 12.96 14.56 -2.28
C ARG A 137 14.20 13.68 -2.47
N ALA A 138 15.14 14.12 -3.30
CA ALA A 138 16.37 13.38 -3.59
C ALA A 138 17.50 13.58 -2.57
N GLN A 139 17.48 14.69 -1.82
CA GLN A 139 18.43 14.97 -0.74
C GLN A 139 17.91 14.39 0.57
N PRO A 140 18.74 13.73 1.41
CA PRO A 140 18.30 13.20 2.69
C PRO A 140 17.56 14.22 3.56
N LEU A 141 16.58 13.76 4.34
CA LEU A 141 16.06 14.48 5.50
C LEU A 141 17.12 14.47 6.61
N THR A 142 17.26 15.60 7.30
CA THR A 142 18.25 15.80 8.37
C THR A 142 17.58 16.41 9.60
N ASP A 143 18.27 16.48 10.74
CA ASP A 143 17.73 17.09 11.97
C ASP A 143 17.36 18.58 11.79
N GLU A 144 17.84 19.26 10.73
CA GLU A 144 17.40 20.60 10.33
C GLU A 144 16.00 20.64 9.69
N ASP A 145 15.43 19.48 9.33
CA ASP A 145 14.05 19.34 8.85
C ASP A 145 13.04 19.17 10.02
N ASP A 146 13.48 18.89 11.26
CA ASP A 146 12.62 18.78 12.45
C ASP A 146 11.96 20.13 12.81
N GLY A 147 10.74 20.08 13.36
CA GLY A 147 9.92 21.24 13.67
C GLY A 147 9.34 21.98 12.45
N ARG A 148 9.65 21.55 11.21
CA ARG A 148 9.10 22.19 10.00
C ARG A 148 7.61 21.87 9.83
N SER A 149 6.83 22.90 9.51
CA SER A 149 5.47 22.74 9.00
C SER A 149 5.51 22.05 7.62
N VAL A 150 4.70 21.00 7.46
CA VAL A 150 4.55 20.19 6.24
C VAL A 150 3.08 20.04 5.89
N ARG A 151 2.79 19.88 4.60
CA ARG A 151 1.43 19.66 4.07
C ARG A 151 1.25 18.16 3.79
N PHE A 152 0.06 17.64 3.98
CA PHE A 152 -0.28 16.28 3.55
C PHE A 152 -1.66 16.25 2.90
N VAL A 153 -1.88 15.26 2.03
CA VAL A 153 -3.09 15.13 1.22
C VAL A 153 -3.57 13.69 1.23
N GLY A 154 -4.88 13.46 1.35
CA GLY A 154 -5.45 12.12 1.38
C GLY A 154 -6.96 12.06 1.19
N PHE A 155 -7.48 10.84 1.21
CA PHE A 155 -8.91 10.53 1.12
C PHE A 155 -9.47 9.98 2.44
N GLY A 156 -8.73 10.14 3.55
CA GLY A 156 -9.03 9.53 4.85
C GLY A 156 -10.14 10.21 5.65
N ARG A 157 -10.88 9.40 6.40
CA ARG A 157 -12.14 9.77 7.08
C ARG A 157 -11.93 9.98 8.58
N GLU A 158 -12.77 10.79 9.23
CA GLU A 158 -12.74 10.94 10.69
C GLU A 158 -13.29 9.70 11.43
N ASP A 159 -14.19 8.96 10.77
CA ASP A 159 -14.85 7.73 11.20
C ASP A 159 -14.72 6.69 10.07
N PRO A 160 -14.13 5.49 10.34
CA PRO A 160 -13.97 4.43 9.33
C PRO A 160 -15.26 3.66 9.01
N GLU A 161 -16.31 3.74 9.83
CA GLU A 161 -17.62 3.14 9.54
C GLU A 161 -18.56 4.10 8.76
N GLU A 162 -18.28 5.41 8.76
CA GLU A 162 -19.11 6.39 8.06
C GLU A 162 -19.01 6.26 6.53
N ARG A 163 -20.10 5.81 5.90
CA ARG A 163 -20.23 5.62 4.45
C ARG A 163 -20.55 6.91 3.69
N GLY A 164 -19.68 7.91 3.82
CA GLY A 164 -19.65 9.06 2.90
C GLY A 164 -18.99 8.72 1.55
N ASP A 165 -19.06 9.66 0.59
CA ASP A 165 -18.21 9.62 -0.61
C ASP A 165 -16.76 9.93 -0.22
N ALA A 166 -15.81 9.16 -0.75
CA ALA A 166 -14.39 9.47 -0.56
C ALA A 166 -14.07 10.77 -1.31
N ARG A 167 -13.45 11.73 -0.60
CA ARG A 167 -13.07 13.05 -1.14
C ARG A 167 -11.63 13.36 -0.80
N ARG A 168 -10.89 13.96 -1.75
CA ARG A 168 -9.50 14.37 -1.55
C ARG A 168 -9.43 15.67 -0.74
N MET A 169 -8.69 15.62 0.34
CA MET A 169 -8.56 16.67 1.34
C MET A 169 -7.10 16.88 1.71
N GLN A 170 -6.76 18.07 2.18
CA GLN A 170 -5.41 18.46 2.59
C GLN A 170 -5.40 19.03 4.01
N GLY A 171 -4.30 18.83 4.71
CA GLY A 171 -4.05 19.37 6.05
C GLY A 171 -2.58 19.73 6.25
N THR A 172 -2.27 20.34 7.40
CA THR A 172 -0.89 20.61 7.81
C THR A 172 -0.55 19.98 9.16
N ALA A 173 0.71 19.57 9.28
CA ALA A 173 1.30 18.99 10.47
C ALA A 173 2.72 19.55 10.66
N VAL A 174 3.34 19.25 11.80
CA VAL A 174 4.76 19.48 12.06
C VAL A 174 5.50 18.17 11.86
N LEU A 175 6.53 18.18 11.01
CA LEU A 175 7.50 17.09 10.91
C LEU A 175 8.28 17.04 12.23
N GLY A 176 8.32 15.86 12.85
CA GLY A 176 9.04 15.59 14.10
C GLY A 176 10.18 14.60 13.88
N GLU A 177 10.72 14.10 15.00
CA GLU A 177 11.65 12.96 15.15
C GLU A 177 11.83 12.09 13.88
N LEU A 178 13.07 12.09 13.35
CA LEU A 178 13.50 11.26 12.24
C LEU A 178 14.01 9.89 12.73
N GLY A 179 13.41 8.82 12.22
CA GLY A 179 14.00 7.49 12.21
C GLY A 179 14.88 7.26 10.97
N ALA A 180 15.47 6.07 10.88
CA ALA A 180 16.30 5.69 9.72
C ALA A 180 15.49 5.58 8.41
N LEU A 181 14.24 5.09 8.51
CA LEU A 181 13.35 4.84 7.37
C LEU A 181 12.00 5.56 7.47
N THR A 182 11.75 6.24 8.59
CA THR A 182 10.46 6.83 8.95
C THR A 182 10.66 8.20 9.58
N PHE A 183 9.61 8.99 9.69
CA PHE A 183 9.56 10.20 10.51
C PHE A 183 8.18 10.38 11.12
N SER A 184 8.12 11.15 12.21
CA SER A 184 6.85 11.43 12.89
C SER A 184 6.17 12.72 12.39
N LEU A 185 4.85 12.76 12.51
CA LEU A 185 4.01 13.92 12.23
C LEU A 185 3.20 14.26 13.48
N THR A 186 3.30 15.51 13.92
CA THR A 186 2.52 16.06 15.05
C THR A 186 1.43 17.00 14.51
N PRO A 187 0.14 16.84 14.86
CA PRO A 187 -0.95 17.62 14.26
C PRO A 187 -0.81 19.14 14.42
N SER A 188 -0.98 19.90 13.33
CA SER A 188 -0.83 21.37 13.37
C SER A 188 -1.46 22.11 12.17
N PRO A 189 -2.80 22.32 12.16
CA PRO A 189 -3.80 21.85 13.11
C PRO A 189 -4.38 20.47 12.75
N SER A 190 -3.94 19.88 11.65
CA SER A 190 -4.58 18.72 11.02
C SER A 190 -3.89 17.41 11.39
N SER A 191 -4.66 16.31 11.44
CA SER A 191 -4.14 14.96 11.63
C SER A 191 -4.56 14.02 10.49
N ALA A 192 -3.67 13.10 10.14
CA ALA A 192 -3.96 12.01 9.22
C ALA A 192 -4.74 10.89 9.94
N CYS A 193 -5.63 10.22 9.21
CA CYS A 193 -6.49 9.16 9.75
C CYS A 193 -6.73 8.00 8.75
N SER A 194 -7.65 7.11 9.07
CA SER A 194 -8.01 5.94 8.26
C SER A 194 -8.32 6.31 6.81
N GLY A 195 -7.48 5.86 5.87
CA GLY A 195 -7.58 6.15 4.43
C GLY A 195 -6.60 7.20 3.90
N ASP A 196 -5.94 7.97 4.79
CA ASP A 196 -4.79 8.81 4.42
C ASP A 196 -3.51 7.98 4.25
N SER A 197 -3.52 6.70 4.67
CA SER A 197 -2.46 5.72 4.41
C SER A 197 -2.02 5.70 2.95
N GLY A 198 -0.70 5.75 2.72
CA GLY A 198 -0.09 5.91 1.40
C GLY A 198 -0.17 7.33 0.82
N GLY A 199 -0.83 8.25 1.52
CA GLY A 199 -0.98 9.65 1.12
C GLY A 199 0.31 10.44 1.28
N PRO A 200 0.59 11.38 0.37
CA PRO A 200 1.84 12.12 0.35
C PRO A 200 1.98 13.12 1.50
N VAL A 201 3.21 13.23 2.01
CA VAL A 201 3.69 14.33 2.83
C VAL A 201 4.60 15.21 1.99
N PHE A 202 4.20 16.47 1.80
CA PHE A 202 4.89 17.47 1.02
C PHE A 202 5.66 18.47 1.89
N GLY A 203 6.80 18.93 1.39
CA GLY A 203 7.53 20.06 1.96
C GLY A 203 8.31 20.83 0.90
N ALA A 204 8.76 22.03 1.26
CA ALA A 204 9.43 22.92 0.32
C ALA A 204 10.82 22.39 -0.09
N GLY A 205 11.01 22.21 -1.40
CA GLY A 205 12.29 22.00 -2.08
C GLY A 205 12.68 23.20 -2.96
N GLY A 206 13.79 23.10 -3.69
CA GLY A 206 14.41 24.22 -4.41
C GLY A 206 13.64 24.80 -5.61
N GLY A 207 12.47 24.27 -5.96
CA GLY A 207 11.66 24.72 -7.09
C GLY A 207 10.14 24.53 -6.92
N GLY A 208 9.67 24.21 -5.71
CA GLY A 208 8.28 23.86 -5.43
C GLY A 208 8.17 22.90 -4.24
N GLU A 209 6.98 22.35 -4.02
CA GLU A 209 6.81 21.22 -3.10
C GLU A 209 7.45 19.95 -3.68
N VAL A 210 8.03 19.13 -2.81
CA VAL A 210 8.58 17.80 -3.11
C VAL A 210 8.02 16.78 -2.12
N LEU A 211 7.91 15.52 -2.56
CA LEU A 211 7.47 14.41 -1.72
C LEU A 211 8.56 14.04 -0.71
N LEU A 212 8.31 14.30 0.58
CA LEU A 212 9.20 13.90 1.68
C LEU A 212 8.90 12.47 2.15
N GLY A 213 7.62 12.09 2.18
CA GLY A 213 7.19 10.81 2.70
C GLY A 213 5.78 10.39 2.27
N LEU A 214 5.39 9.20 2.71
CA LEU A 214 4.03 8.65 2.58
C LEU A 214 3.53 8.26 3.97
N ILE A 215 2.28 8.58 4.30
CA ILE A 215 1.68 8.24 5.59
C ILE A 215 1.59 6.70 5.74
N SER A 216 2.18 6.14 6.80
CA SER A 216 2.03 4.72 7.15
C SER A 216 0.84 4.51 8.11
N ARG A 217 0.70 5.37 9.12
CA ARG A 217 -0.31 5.21 10.19
C ARG A 217 -0.52 6.49 11.01
N GLY A 218 -1.69 6.59 11.62
CA GLY A 218 -1.92 7.41 12.81
C GLY A 218 -1.86 6.57 14.09
N ASP A 219 -1.99 7.22 15.25
CA ASP A 219 -2.52 6.58 16.47
C ASP A 219 -4.00 6.16 16.31
N GLU A 220 -4.48 5.28 17.19
CA GLU A 220 -5.87 4.75 17.14
C GLU A 220 -6.95 5.83 17.20
N ALA A 221 -6.65 6.98 17.80
CA ALA A 221 -7.57 8.10 17.91
C ALA A 221 -7.44 9.11 16.76
N CYS A 222 -6.45 8.97 15.86
CA CYS A 222 -6.04 9.96 14.87
C CYS A 222 -5.84 11.36 15.46
N ALA A 223 -5.17 11.46 16.62
CA ALA A 223 -5.24 12.66 17.46
C ALA A 223 -3.89 13.25 17.94
N GLU A 224 -2.84 12.43 18.07
CA GLU A 224 -1.59 12.84 18.75
C GLU A 224 -0.36 12.75 17.83
N ARG A 225 -0.16 11.60 17.15
CA ARG A 225 1.01 11.36 16.28
C ARG A 225 0.65 10.46 15.10
N ALA A 226 1.14 10.81 13.92
CA ALA A 226 1.22 9.91 12.77
C ALA A 226 2.69 9.59 12.45
N SER A 227 2.92 8.53 11.67
CA SER A 227 4.22 8.14 11.15
C SER A 227 4.17 8.00 9.64
N ALA A 228 5.22 8.46 8.96
CA ALA A 228 5.38 8.41 7.52
C ALA A 228 6.72 7.76 7.14
N VAL A 229 6.73 7.00 6.04
CA VAL A 229 7.97 6.45 5.45
C VAL A 229 8.75 7.54 4.73
N ARG A 230 10.08 7.47 4.80
CA ARG A 230 11.04 8.40 4.18
C ARG A 230 11.23 8.07 2.70
N ILE A 231 10.87 8.97 1.79
CA ILE A 231 11.18 8.79 0.35
C ILE A 231 12.69 8.72 0.13
N ASP A 232 13.42 9.65 0.73
CA ASP A 232 14.88 9.78 0.58
C ASP A 232 15.62 8.50 1.01
N ALA A 233 15.14 7.80 2.03
CA ALA A 233 15.72 6.55 2.51
C ALA A 233 15.34 5.33 1.64
N HIS A 234 14.22 5.38 0.91
CA HIS A 234 13.73 4.28 0.07
C HIS A 234 14.02 4.43 -1.43
N LEU A 235 14.61 5.55 -1.88
CA LEU A 235 14.98 5.82 -3.27
C LEU A 235 15.81 4.68 -3.90
N GLY A 236 17.08 4.56 -3.53
CA GLY A 236 18.00 3.61 -4.17
C GLY A 236 17.71 2.12 -3.89
N GLY A 237 16.93 1.82 -2.84
CA GLY A 237 16.61 0.44 -2.44
C GLY A 237 15.34 -0.13 -3.06
N PHE A 238 14.29 0.68 -3.23
CA PHE A 238 12.97 0.23 -3.70
C PHE A 238 12.46 1.02 -4.91
N ILE A 239 12.50 2.36 -4.84
CA ILE A 239 11.82 3.21 -5.83
C ILE A 239 12.59 3.23 -7.15
N GLU A 240 13.89 3.51 -7.13
CA GLU A 240 14.73 3.64 -8.33
C GLU A 240 14.92 2.31 -9.09
N PRO A 241 15.14 1.14 -8.43
CA PRO A 241 15.20 -0.14 -9.13
C PRO A 241 13.88 -0.52 -9.83
N LEU A 242 12.72 -0.27 -9.19
CA LEU A 242 11.41 -0.52 -9.81
C LEU A 242 11.13 0.46 -10.96
N LEU A 243 11.46 1.74 -10.80
CA LEU A 243 11.34 2.72 -11.89
C LEU A 243 12.22 2.32 -13.08
N ALA A 244 13.46 1.88 -12.87
CA ALA A 244 14.34 1.42 -13.93
C ALA A 244 13.76 0.22 -14.70
N ALA A 245 13.18 -0.77 -14.00
CA ALA A 245 12.53 -1.92 -14.63
C ALA A 245 11.22 -1.56 -15.37
N ILE A 246 10.49 -0.56 -14.90
CA ILE A 246 9.26 -0.05 -15.55
C ILE A 246 9.59 0.80 -16.78
N GLU A 247 10.62 1.64 -16.71
CA GLU A 247 11.03 2.58 -17.75
C GLU A 247 12.02 1.97 -18.78
N GLN A 248 12.51 0.75 -18.54
CA GLN A 248 13.33 -0.02 -19.49
C GLN A 248 12.62 -0.15 -20.85
N THR A 249 13.35 0.03 -21.94
CA THR A 249 12.85 -0.20 -23.31
C THR A 249 13.94 -0.85 -24.16
N GLY A 250 13.54 -1.69 -25.12
CA GLY A 250 14.50 -2.39 -25.98
C GLY A 250 15.28 -3.51 -25.29
N GLY A 251 14.78 -4.05 -24.17
CA GLY A 251 15.45 -5.11 -23.42
C GLY A 251 15.63 -6.41 -24.21
N GLU A 252 16.80 -7.04 -24.04
CA GLU A 252 17.20 -8.26 -24.74
C GLU A 252 16.77 -9.54 -23.99
N PRO A 253 16.73 -10.72 -24.66
CA PRO A 253 16.22 -11.94 -24.04
C PRO A 253 16.99 -12.36 -22.77
N GLY A 254 16.25 -12.51 -21.67
CA GLY A 254 16.76 -12.80 -20.33
C GLY A 254 16.72 -11.59 -19.37
N GLU A 255 16.69 -10.37 -19.87
CA GLU A 255 16.58 -9.17 -19.01
C GLU A 255 15.19 -9.09 -18.35
N PRO A 256 15.05 -8.50 -17.13
CA PRO A 256 13.75 -8.32 -16.48
C PRO A 256 12.76 -7.50 -17.33
N CYS A 257 11.46 -7.68 -17.10
CA CYS A 257 10.44 -6.87 -17.76
C CYS A 257 9.15 -6.73 -16.96
N VAL A 258 8.42 -5.63 -17.18
CA VAL A 258 7.15 -5.33 -16.51
C VAL A 258 5.96 -5.45 -17.47
N GLU A 259 6.17 -5.15 -18.75
CA GLU A 259 5.17 -5.26 -19.80
C GLU A 259 5.82 -5.50 -21.17
N PRO A 260 5.08 -5.95 -22.20
CA PRO A 260 5.63 -6.25 -23.53
C PRO A 260 6.49 -5.13 -24.14
N GLY A 261 6.17 -3.87 -23.85
CA GLY A 261 6.91 -2.70 -24.35
C GLY A 261 8.32 -2.52 -23.80
N ASN A 262 8.69 -3.19 -22.70
CA ASN A 262 10.06 -3.11 -22.18
C ASN A 262 11.05 -3.86 -23.07
N CYS A 263 10.60 -4.85 -23.86
CA CYS A 263 11.45 -5.78 -24.60
C CYS A 263 11.58 -5.41 -26.08
N ALA A 264 12.79 -5.51 -26.66
CA ALA A 264 13.02 -5.25 -28.09
C ALA A 264 12.18 -6.14 -29.02
N SER A 265 11.80 -7.32 -28.53
CA SER A 265 10.96 -8.31 -29.20
C SER A 265 9.45 -8.07 -29.11
N GLY A 266 9.00 -7.19 -28.21
CA GLY A 266 7.60 -7.11 -27.80
C GLY A 266 7.11 -8.31 -26.97
N LEU A 267 8.00 -9.15 -26.42
CA LEU A 267 7.65 -10.36 -25.65
C LEU A 267 8.24 -10.31 -24.23
N CYS A 268 7.44 -9.83 -23.28
CA CYS A 268 7.69 -9.96 -21.84
C CYS A 268 6.91 -11.17 -21.30
N VAL A 269 7.59 -12.13 -20.64
CA VAL A 269 6.99 -13.43 -20.27
C VAL A 269 7.35 -13.86 -18.85
N SER A 270 6.36 -14.32 -18.08
CA SER A 270 6.60 -15.01 -16.81
C SER A 270 7.00 -16.47 -17.04
N PRO A 271 7.93 -17.03 -16.23
CA PRO A 271 8.12 -18.48 -16.11
C PRO A 271 6.99 -19.10 -15.27
N GLU A 272 6.87 -20.43 -15.30
CA GLU A 272 5.84 -21.17 -14.56
C GLU A 272 6.25 -21.39 -13.08
N ASP A 273 7.55 -21.41 -12.81
CA ASP A 273 8.19 -21.71 -11.52
C ASP A 273 8.63 -20.46 -10.74
N ALA A 274 8.52 -19.26 -11.33
CA ALA A 274 8.72 -17.96 -10.68
C ALA A 274 7.87 -16.85 -11.35
N PRO A 275 6.52 -16.94 -11.31
CA PRO A 275 5.66 -16.05 -12.07
C PRO A 275 5.83 -14.56 -11.78
N SER A 276 6.35 -14.19 -10.60
CA SER A 276 6.67 -12.80 -10.22
C SER A 276 7.99 -12.28 -10.80
N PHE A 277 8.78 -13.12 -11.49
CA PHE A 277 10.03 -12.78 -12.17
C PHE A 277 9.95 -12.86 -13.71
N PRO A 278 9.07 -12.07 -14.36
CA PRO A 278 9.00 -12.02 -15.81
C PRO A 278 10.22 -11.38 -16.46
N TYR A 279 10.61 -11.93 -17.61
CA TYR A 279 11.78 -11.56 -18.38
C TYR A 279 11.45 -11.40 -19.87
N CYS A 280 12.28 -10.64 -20.57
CA CYS A 280 12.22 -10.50 -22.01
C CYS A 280 12.56 -11.82 -22.70
N SER A 281 11.77 -12.19 -23.69
CA SER A 281 11.93 -13.37 -24.53
C SER A 281 12.02 -12.95 -26.00
N ARG A 282 12.23 -13.90 -26.92
CA ARG A 282 11.98 -13.68 -28.34
C ARG A 282 11.52 -14.97 -29.00
N ALA A 283 10.83 -14.87 -30.13
CA ALA A 283 10.51 -16.02 -30.96
C ALA A 283 11.80 -16.68 -31.49
N CYS A 284 11.77 -18.00 -31.67
CA CYS A 284 12.91 -18.81 -32.12
C CYS A 284 12.48 -19.91 -33.09
N GLY A 285 13.38 -20.30 -34.01
CA GLY A 285 13.26 -21.50 -34.84
C GLY A 285 14.08 -22.67 -34.31
N GLY A 286 15.11 -22.42 -33.50
CA GLY A 286 15.90 -23.44 -32.81
C GLY A 286 16.82 -22.88 -31.71
N PRO A 287 17.63 -23.73 -31.06
CA PRO A 287 18.44 -23.33 -29.90
C PRO A 287 19.45 -22.20 -30.17
N ALA A 288 19.95 -22.08 -31.41
CA ALA A 288 20.88 -21.03 -31.81
C ALA A 288 20.27 -19.61 -31.80
N ASP A 289 18.93 -19.50 -31.77
CA ASP A 289 18.23 -18.22 -31.70
C ASP A 289 18.09 -17.69 -30.26
N CYS A 290 18.58 -18.42 -29.25
CA CYS A 290 18.46 -18.07 -27.83
C CYS A 290 19.83 -17.81 -27.16
N PRO A 291 19.88 -16.98 -26.09
CA PRO A 291 21.04 -16.89 -25.20
C PRO A 291 21.43 -18.25 -24.61
N ALA A 292 22.69 -18.43 -24.24
CA ALA A 292 23.20 -19.71 -23.74
C ALA A 292 22.56 -20.20 -22.42
N SER A 293 21.96 -19.29 -21.64
CA SER A 293 21.17 -19.57 -20.43
C SER A 293 19.71 -19.99 -20.71
N MET A 294 19.28 -19.92 -21.98
CA MET A 294 17.90 -20.12 -22.41
C MET A 294 17.78 -21.26 -23.44
N ARG A 295 16.56 -21.75 -23.63
CA ARG A 295 16.21 -22.81 -24.58
C ARG A 295 15.06 -22.33 -25.46
N CYS A 296 15.08 -22.77 -26.72
CA CYS A 296 13.97 -22.53 -27.64
C CYS A 296 12.84 -23.51 -27.32
N GLU A 297 11.74 -23.02 -26.77
CA GLU A 297 10.63 -23.83 -26.27
C GLU A 297 9.30 -23.37 -26.89
N GLY A 298 8.58 -24.29 -27.52
CA GLY A 298 7.31 -24.01 -28.21
C GLY A 298 6.38 -25.21 -28.19
N GLY A 299 5.13 -24.98 -27.78
CA GLY A 299 4.09 -26.01 -27.78
C GLY A 299 3.59 -26.33 -29.18
N ALA A 300 3.00 -27.52 -29.36
CA ALA A 300 2.58 -28.08 -30.64
C ALA A 300 1.49 -27.29 -31.44
N GLN A 301 1.09 -26.11 -30.96
CA GLN A 301 0.13 -25.19 -31.63
C GLN A 301 0.50 -23.70 -31.46
N GLY A 302 1.73 -23.36 -31.05
CA GLY A 302 2.14 -21.98 -30.80
C GLY A 302 3.57 -21.67 -31.27
N THR A 303 3.89 -20.39 -31.44
CA THR A 303 5.24 -19.94 -31.80
C THR A 303 6.23 -20.32 -30.70
N ALA A 304 7.35 -20.95 -31.08
CA ALA A 304 8.43 -21.23 -30.14
C ALA A 304 9.17 -19.96 -29.71
N GLN A 305 9.60 -19.90 -28.47
CA GLN A 305 10.23 -18.72 -27.86
C GLN A 305 11.32 -19.11 -26.86
N CYS A 306 12.27 -18.19 -26.61
CA CYS A 306 13.35 -18.41 -25.66
C CYS A 306 12.86 -18.36 -24.22
N ARG A 307 13.04 -19.44 -23.46
CA ARG A 307 12.72 -19.55 -22.03
C ARG A 307 13.96 -19.92 -21.23
N TYR A 308 14.05 -19.47 -19.98
CA TYR A 308 15.08 -19.99 -19.06
C TYR A 308 14.90 -21.49 -18.84
N ALA A 309 16.00 -22.23 -18.70
CA ALA A 309 15.94 -23.57 -18.15
C ALA A 309 15.50 -23.51 -16.68
N ARG A 310 14.78 -24.52 -16.19
CA ARG A 310 14.35 -24.60 -14.78
C ARG A 310 15.50 -25.09 -13.88
N PRO A 311 15.65 -24.58 -12.63
CA PRO A 311 14.84 -23.51 -12.03
C PRO A 311 15.11 -22.15 -12.69
N SER A 312 14.05 -21.42 -13.06
CA SER A 312 14.18 -20.08 -13.63
C SER A 312 14.64 -19.07 -12.56
N PRO A 313 15.17 -17.87 -12.92
CA PRO A 313 15.52 -16.84 -11.95
C PRO A 313 14.38 -16.57 -10.96
N GLY A 314 14.67 -16.67 -9.67
CA GLY A 314 13.71 -16.52 -8.56
C GLY A 314 12.87 -17.75 -8.20
N ALA A 315 12.95 -18.84 -8.97
CA ALA A 315 12.29 -20.11 -8.63
C ALA A 315 13.04 -20.83 -7.50
N ILE A 316 12.36 -21.74 -6.78
CA ILE A 316 13.04 -22.54 -5.74
C ILE A 316 14.22 -23.32 -6.34
N GLY A 317 15.39 -23.23 -5.69
CA GLY A 317 16.65 -23.80 -6.17
C GLY A 317 17.44 -22.92 -7.16
N ALA A 318 16.90 -21.77 -7.58
CA ALA A 318 17.68 -20.78 -8.34
C ALA A 318 18.70 -20.08 -7.42
N PRO A 319 19.90 -19.70 -7.91
CA PRO A 319 20.88 -18.96 -7.12
C PRO A 319 20.37 -17.54 -6.79
N CYS A 320 20.71 -17.05 -5.61
CA CYS A 320 20.31 -15.72 -5.13
C CYS A 320 21.39 -15.07 -4.25
N GLU A 321 21.29 -13.75 -4.09
CA GLU A 321 22.16 -12.98 -3.19
C GLU A 321 21.39 -12.37 -2.00
N ARG A 322 20.06 -12.32 -2.08
CA ARG A 322 19.15 -11.58 -1.20
C ARG A 322 17.72 -12.12 -1.32
N ASP A 323 16.92 -12.06 -0.25
CA ASP A 323 15.57 -12.66 -0.15
C ASP A 323 14.61 -12.24 -1.28
N GLU A 324 14.73 -11.00 -1.72
CA GLU A 324 13.91 -10.33 -2.72
C GLU A 324 14.16 -10.82 -4.15
N ALA A 325 15.21 -11.61 -4.36
CA ALA A 325 15.49 -12.25 -5.65
C ALA A 325 14.63 -13.50 -5.89
N CYS A 326 13.71 -13.85 -4.97
CA CYS A 326 13.03 -15.14 -4.90
C CYS A 326 11.50 -15.01 -4.79
N GLU A 327 10.76 -15.90 -5.48
CA GLU A 327 9.28 -15.91 -5.53
C GLU A 327 8.61 -15.94 -4.14
N PHE A 328 9.24 -16.62 -3.18
CA PHE A 328 8.74 -16.78 -1.81
C PHE A 328 9.44 -15.88 -0.78
N GLY A 329 10.25 -14.90 -1.22
CA GLY A 329 10.91 -13.93 -0.34
C GLY A 329 11.91 -14.54 0.65
N MET A 330 12.67 -15.55 0.22
CA MET A 330 13.67 -16.24 1.04
C MET A 330 14.85 -16.72 0.18
N CYS A 331 16.06 -16.33 0.57
CA CYS A 331 17.33 -16.69 -0.04
C CYS A 331 18.22 -17.38 0.99
N ALA A 332 18.22 -18.73 1.01
CA ALA A 332 18.78 -19.51 2.11
C ALA A 332 20.11 -20.20 1.75
N ARG A 333 20.85 -20.59 2.79
CA ARG A 333 21.93 -21.59 2.77
C ARG A 333 21.59 -22.67 3.79
N PHE A 334 21.89 -23.93 3.51
CA PHE A 334 21.49 -25.05 4.38
C PHE A 334 22.66 -25.61 5.20
N GLU A 335 22.34 -26.19 6.36
CA GLU A 335 23.35 -26.81 7.22
C GLU A 335 23.97 -28.05 6.54
N GLY A 336 25.28 -28.00 6.29
CA GLY A 336 26.06 -29.07 5.66
C GLY A 336 26.77 -28.67 4.36
N GLU A 337 26.35 -27.56 3.72
CA GLU A 337 26.90 -27.07 2.45
C GLU A 337 28.22 -26.28 2.60
N LEU A 338 28.86 -26.35 3.77
CA LEU A 338 29.98 -25.49 4.18
C LEU A 338 31.30 -25.70 3.40
N ASP A 339 31.41 -26.81 2.66
CA ASP A 339 32.60 -27.21 1.89
C ASP A 339 32.31 -27.39 0.38
N GLY A 340 31.22 -26.80 -0.15
CA GLY A 340 30.80 -26.90 -1.56
C GLY A 340 30.78 -25.56 -2.31
N GLU A 341 30.83 -25.59 -3.65
CA GLU A 341 30.88 -24.37 -4.50
C GLU A 341 29.53 -23.64 -4.65
N GLU A 342 28.46 -24.11 -4.02
CA GLU A 342 27.10 -23.62 -4.27
C GLU A 342 26.71 -22.41 -3.39
N GLY A 343 26.08 -21.43 -4.04
CA GLY A 343 25.66 -20.17 -3.43
C GLY A 343 24.41 -20.29 -2.56
N PRO A 344 23.89 -19.19 -2.01
CA PRO A 344 22.54 -19.17 -1.47
C PRO A 344 21.54 -19.50 -2.59
N THR A 345 20.45 -20.18 -2.26
CA THR A 345 19.39 -20.49 -3.23
C THR A 345 18.01 -20.07 -2.75
N CYS A 346 17.18 -19.68 -3.71
CA CYS A 346 15.80 -19.33 -3.49
C CYS A 346 15.05 -20.49 -2.87
N SER A 347 14.35 -20.20 -1.79
CA SER A 347 13.77 -21.18 -0.88
C SER A 347 12.37 -20.73 -0.44
N ALA A 348 11.70 -21.54 0.39
CA ALA A 348 10.43 -21.18 1.00
C ALA A 348 10.39 -21.70 2.44
N LEU A 349 9.52 -21.11 3.28
CA LEU A 349 9.20 -21.68 4.59
C LEU A 349 8.62 -23.09 4.42
N CYS A 350 9.07 -24.00 5.28
CA CYS A 350 8.70 -25.41 5.26
C CYS A 350 8.42 -25.91 6.67
N PHE A 351 7.44 -26.78 6.83
CA PHE A 351 7.13 -27.42 8.11
C PHE A 351 7.24 -28.94 7.95
N PRO A 352 8.16 -29.63 8.66
CA PRO A 352 8.38 -31.08 8.51
C PRO A 352 7.18 -31.99 8.83
N GLU A 353 6.10 -31.43 9.39
CA GLU A 353 4.87 -32.15 9.74
C GLU A 353 3.78 -32.03 8.65
N ASP A 354 3.97 -31.17 7.63
CA ASP A 354 3.05 -31.04 6.50
C ASP A 354 3.18 -32.22 5.50
N PRO A 355 2.09 -32.65 4.82
CA PRO A 355 2.12 -33.77 3.88
C PRO A 355 3.03 -33.56 2.65
N GLU A 356 3.20 -32.31 2.22
CA GLU A 356 4.15 -31.88 1.19
C GLU A 356 4.99 -30.73 1.79
N PRO A 357 6.05 -31.03 2.56
CA PRO A 357 6.69 -30.04 3.43
C PRO A 357 7.44 -28.94 2.67
N CYS A 358 7.79 -29.15 1.39
CA CYS A 358 8.39 -28.15 0.52
C CYS A 358 7.69 -28.15 -0.86
N PRO A 359 7.40 -26.97 -1.44
CA PRO A 359 6.96 -26.88 -2.82
C PRO A 359 7.99 -27.49 -3.79
N HIS A 360 7.52 -27.92 -4.95
CA HIS A 360 8.33 -28.42 -6.08
C HIS A 360 9.30 -29.60 -5.76
N GLY A 361 9.13 -30.28 -4.63
CA GLY A 361 9.93 -31.45 -4.25
C GLY A 361 11.25 -31.13 -3.56
N GLY A 362 11.39 -29.92 -2.97
CA GLY A 362 12.52 -29.57 -2.11
C GLY A 362 12.61 -30.42 -0.84
N VAL A 363 13.73 -30.29 -0.11
CA VAL A 363 13.96 -30.97 1.18
C VAL A 363 13.90 -29.92 2.29
N CYS A 364 12.99 -30.11 3.26
CA CYS A 364 12.92 -29.21 4.41
C CYS A 364 14.11 -29.45 5.34
N SER A 365 14.94 -28.42 5.55
CA SER A 365 16.20 -28.48 6.28
C SER A 365 16.43 -27.18 7.07
N PRO A 366 17.13 -27.20 8.22
CA PRO A 366 17.49 -25.97 8.92
C PRO A 366 18.34 -25.04 8.05
N ALA A 367 17.97 -23.75 8.04
CA ALA A 367 18.81 -22.70 7.45
C ALA A 367 20.05 -22.49 8.32
N ALA A 368 21.22 -22.41 7.69
CA ALA A 368 22.50 -22.28 8.38
C ALA A 368 22.56 -20.97 9.19
N GLY A 369 22.82 -21.09 10.49
CA GLY A 369 22.85 -19.94 11.41
C GLY A 369 21.50 -19.60 12.06
N ALA A 370 20.41 -20.33 11.76
CA ALA A 370 19.14 -20.22 12.47
C ALA A 370 19.22 -20.78 13.90
N ALA A 371 19.92 -20.07 14.78
CA ALA A 371 20.02 -20.39 16.20
C ALA A 371 18.61 -20.45 16.82
N ARG A 372 18.25 -21.59 17.42
CA ARG A 372 16.91 -21.87 17.93
C ARG A 372 16.49 -20.87 19.02
N ALA A 373 15.71 -19.87 18.64
CA ALA A 373 14.98 -19.00 19.56
C ALA A 373 13.78 -19.76 20.17
N HIS A 374 14.06 -20.69 21.08
CA HIS A 374 13.05 -21.18 22.02
C HIS A 374 12.97 -20.21 23.19
N GLY A 375 11.85 -19.50 23.31
CA GLY A 375 11.50 -18.61 24.42
C GLY A 375 9.99 -18.62 24.62
#